data_AF-A0A4Q1TBH9-F1
#
_entry.id   AF-A0A4Q1TBH9-F1
#
_cell.length_a   1.000
_cell.length_b   1.000
_cell.length_c   1.000
_cell.angle_alpha   90.00
_cell.angle_beta   90.00
_cell.angle_gamma   90.00
#
_symmetry.space_group_name_H-M   'P 1'
#
loop_
_entity.id
_entity.type
_entity.pdbx_description
1 polymer ?
#
loop_
_entity_poly.entity_id
_entity_poly.type
_entity_poly.pdbx_seq_one_letter_code
_entity_poly.pdbx_strand_id
1 'polypeptide(L)'
;MKDTFTVEELQELTTKVPLGDILNKKGIVYKERRAELEGLSDQQLMEEMAKDPKLIRRPIIVKDGEVIVGYDEARYQKVLG
;
A
#
# COMPACT_ATOMS: atom_id res chain seq x y z
N MET A 1 -4.14 1.56 -13.56
CA MET A 1 -4.26 1.00 -12.19
C MET A 1 -3.23 -0.11 -12.10
N LYS A 2 -2.29 -0.04 -11.15
CA LYS A 2 -1.24 -1.05 -11.01
C LYS A 2 -1.64 -2.03 -9.90
N ASP A 3 -1.60 -3.33 -10.21
CA ASP A 3 -2.05 -4.38 -9.29
C ASP A 3 -0.92 -4.96 -8.43
N THR A 4 0.33 -4.76 -8.82
CA THR A 4 1.53 -5.26 -8.12
C THR A 4 2.54 -4.14 -7.99
N PHE A 5 3.29 -4.14 -6.89
CA PHE A 5 4.37 -3.19 -6.64
C PHE A 5 5.63 -3.99 -6.30
N THR A 6 6.78 -3.59 -6.83
CA THR A 6 8.07 -4.14 -6.39
C THR A 6 8.45 -3.56 -5.03
N VAL A 7 9.47 -4.12 -4.38
CA VAL A 7 9.98 -3.58 -3.11
C VAL A 7 10.49 -2.16 -3.30
N GLU A 8 11.16 -1.87 -4.42
CA GLU A 8 11.68 -0.53 -4.75
C GLU A 8 10.55 0.49 -4.93
N GLU A 9 9.46 0.08 -5.58
CA GLU A 9 8.29 0.95 -5.75
C GLU A 9 7.57 1.19 -4.42
N LEU A 10 7.45 0.16 -3.58
CA LEU A 10 6.94 0.33 -2.22
C LEU A 10 7.83 1.26 -1.40
N GLN A 11 9.15 1.14 -1.50
CA GLN A 11 10.10 2.06 -0.87
C GLN A 11 9.86 3.50 -1.34
N GLU A 12 9.71 3.72 -2.65
CA GLU A 12 9.43 5.06 -3.18
C GLU A 12 8.10 5.62 -2.66
N LEU A 13 7.04 4.80 -2.62
CA LEU A 13 5.75 5.21 -2.04
C LEU A 13 5.88 5.58 -0.56
N THR A 14 6.70 4.85 0.21
CA THR A 14 6.87 5.08 1.65
C THR A 14 7.54 6.42 1.97
N THR A 15 8.19 7.06 0.99
CA THR A 15 8.70 8.43 1.15
C THR A 15 7.58 9.48 1.24
N LYS A 16 6.36 9.13 0.80
CA LYS A 16 5.20 10.04 0.70
C LYS A 16 4.05 9.65 1.61
N VAL A 17 3.87 8.36 1.86
CA VAL A 17 2.79 7.83 2.71
C VAL A 17 3.35 6.77 3.66
N PRO A 18 2.87 6.65 4.91
CA PRO A 18 3.31 5.60 5.81
C PRO A 18 3.06 4.19 5.21
N LEU A 19 3.99 3.25 5.38
CA LEU A 19 3.84 1.86 4.92
C LEU A 19 2.54 1.21 5.44
N GLY A 20 2.17 1.52 6.69
CA GLY A 20 0.95 1.05 7.31
C GLY A 20 -0.35 1.53 6.64
N ASP A 21 -0.30 2.64 5.89
CA ASP A 21 -1.44 3.14 5.12
C ASP A 21 -1.57 2.41 3.78
N ILE A 22 -0.45 1.92 3.23
CA ILE A 22 -0.39 1.05 2.04
C ILE A 22 -0.88 -0.37 2.37
N LEU A 23 -0.63 -0.84 3.59
CA LEU A 23 -1.01 -2.19 4.04
C LEU A 23 -2.54 -2.34 4.21
N ASN A 24 -3.09 -3.41 3.65
CA ASN A 24 -4.50 -3.78 3.73
C ASN A 24 -4.87 -4.47 5.04
N LYS A 25 -4.76 -3.72 6.15
CA LYS A 25 -5.06 -4.22 7.50
C LYS A 25 -6.49 -4.76 7.69
N LYS A 26 -7.42 -4.36 6.82
CA LYS A 26 -8.82 -4.83 6.86
C LYS A 26 -9.05 -6.10 6.02
N GLY A 27 -8.12 -6.45 5.12
CA GLY A 27 -8.22 -7.59 4.23
C GLY A 27 -8.09 -8.94 4.95
N ILE A 28 -8.71 -9.96 4.38
CA ILE A 28 -8.71 -11.33 4.94
C ILE A 28 -7.28 -11.85 5.07
N VAL A 29 -6.46 -11.70 4.04
CA VAL A 29 -5.05 -12.16 4.03
C VAL A 29 -4.23 -11.56 5.17
N TYR A 30 -4.38 -10.25 5.44
CA TYR A 30 -3.68 -9.63 6.57
C TYR A 30 -4.17 -10.20 7.91
N LYS A 31 -5.49 -10.39 8.07
CA LYS A 31 -6.06 -10.93 9.32
C LYS A 31 -5.59 -12.37 9.59
N GLU A 32 -5.52 -13.19 8.55
CA GLU A 32 -5.05 -14.58 8.64
C GLU A 32 -3.56 -14.67 8.97
N ARG A 33 -2.74 -13.75 8.44
CA ARG A 33 -1.28 -13.76 8.59
C ARG A 33 -0.76 -12.74 9.62
N ARG A 34 -1.64 -12.13 10.41
CA ARG A 34 -1.33 -10.97 11.26
C ARG A 34 -0.16 -11.21 12.21
N ALA A 35 -0.15 -12.36 12.87
CA ALA A 35 0.88 -12.73 13.84
C ALA A 35 2.28 -12.83 13.21
N GLU A 36 2.35 -13.21 11.92
CA GLU A 36 3.61 -13.26 11.17
C GLU A 36 4.04 -11.85 10.75
N LEU A 37 3.09 -11.02 10.29
CA LEU A 37 3.36 -9.72 9.70
C LEU A 37 3.70 -8.63 10.73
N GLU A 38 3.11 -8.65 11.93
CA GLU A 38 3.35 -7.61 12.96
C GLU A 38 4.76 -7.64 13.57
N GLY A 39 5.51 -8.74 13.39
CA GLY A 39 6.89 -8.87 13.86
C GLY A 39 7.95 -8.52 12.81
N LEU A 40 7.55 -8.19 11.58
CA LEU A 40 8.47 -7.92 10.48
C LEU A 40 9.05 -6.50 10.55
N SER A 41 10.27 -6.34 10.06
CA SER A 41 10.78 -5.02 9.70
C SER A 41 10.01 -4.45 8.51
N ASP A 42 10.08 -3.13 8.30
CA ASP A 42 9.46 -2.49 7.12
C ASP A 42 9.96 -3.12 5.81
N GLN A 43 11.24 -3.46 5.72
CA GLN A 43 11.80 -4.12 4.54
C GLN A 43 11.18 -5.50 4.30
N GLN A 44 11.10 -6.33 5.34
CA GLN A 44 10.50 -7.66 5.24
C GLN A 44 9.00 -7.59 4.94
N LEU A 45 8.31 -6.61 5.51
CA LEU A 45 6.89 -6.38 5.23
C LEU A 45 6.67 -5.95 3.77
N MET A 46 7.53 -5.10 3.22
CA MET A 46 7.49 -4.73 1.79
C MET A 46 7.76 -5.94 0.88
N GLU A 47 8.70 -6.82 1.24
CA GLU A 47 8.93 -8.07 0.51
C GLU A 47 7.67 -8.96 0.51
N GLU A 48 6.98 -9.10 1.65
CA GLU A 48 5.73 -9.85 1.72
C GLU A 48 4.61 -9.19 0.91
N MET A 49 4.51 -7.86 0.92
CA MET A 49 3.54 -7.11 0.11
C MET A 49 3.80 -7.24 -1.39
N ALA A 50 5.08 -7.28 -1.81
CA ALA A 50 5.47 -7.49 -3.20
C ALA A 50 5.16 -8.93 -3.68
N LYS A 51 5.31 -9.93 -2.78
CA LYS A 51 4.96 -11.34 -3.06
C LYS A 51 3.45 -11.58 -3.09
N ASP A 52 2.70 -10.98 -2.17
CA ASP A 52 1.25 -11.10 -2.08
C ASP A 52 0.55 -9.73 -2.17
N PRO A 53 0.19 -9.29 -3.39
CA PRO A 53 -0.47 -8.01 -3.62
C PRO A 53 -1.84 -7.84 -2.95
N LYS A 54 -2.44 -8.89 -2.36
CA LYS A 54 -3.66 -8.78 -1.55
C LYS A 54 -3.42 -8.06 -0.22
N LEU A 55 -2.17 -8.00 0.21
CA LEU A 55 -1.73 -7.21 1.36
C LEU A 55 -1.70 -5.71 1.05
N ILE A 56 -1.88 -5.27 -0.19
CA ILE A 56 -1.83 -3.86 -0.58
C ILE A 56 -3.26 -3.28 -0.66
N ARG A 57 -3.48 -2.11 -0.04
CA ARG A 57 -4.75 -1.37 -0.14
C ARG A 57 -4.94 -0.83 -1.55
N ARG A 58 -6.19 -0.90 -2.02
CA ARG A 58 -6.53 -0.50 -3.38
C ARG A 58 -7.67 0.51 -3.43
N PRO A 59 -7.70 1.36 -4.49
CA PRO A 59 -6.62 1.55 -5.48
C PRO A 59 -5.46 2.37 -4.90
N ILE A 60 -4.29 2.34 -5.54
CA ILE A 60 -3.20 3.30 -5.31
C ILE A 60 -3.08 4.18 -6.55
N ILE A 61 -3.15 5.49 -6.35
CA ILE A 61 -3.03 6.48 -7.42
C ILE A 61 -1.79 7.31 -7.14
N VAL A 62 -0.91 7.41 -8.15
CA VAL A 62 0.27 8.28 -8.11
C VAL A 62 0.10 9.30 -9.24
N LYS A 63 0.00 10.59 -8.89
CA LYS A 63 -0.16 11.68 -9.87
C LYS A 63 0.47 12.96 -9.33
N ASP A 64 1.24 13.65 -10.16
CA ASP A 64 1.87 14.94 -9.85
C ASP A 64 2.65 14.98 -8.53
N GLY A 65 3.28 13.86 -8.18
CA GLY A 65 4.02 13.71 -6.93
C GLY A 65 3.16 13.34 -5.72
N GLU A 66 1.84 13.38 -5.81
CA GLU A 66 0.92 12.93 -4.76
C GLU A 66 0.64 11.42 -4.87
N VAL A 67 0.42 10.79 -3.70
CA VAL A 67 0.03 9.38 -3.57
C VAL A 67 -1.29 9.31 -2.82
N ILE A 68 -2.30 8.71 -3.44
CA ILE A 68 -3.58 8.40 -2.80
C ILE A 68 -3.68 6.90 -2.60
N VAL A 69 -3.99 6.47 -1.38
CA VAL A 69 -4.17 5.07 -1.02
C VAL A 69 -5.61 4.80 -0.60
N GLY A 70 -6.27 3.91 -1.32
CA GLY A 70 -7.69 3.62 -1.16
C GLY A 70 -8.58 4.63 -1.89
N TYR A 71 -9.88 4.45 -1.71
CA TYR A 71 -10.88 5.37 -2.24
C TYR A 71 -11.09 6.54 -1.27
N ASP A 72 -10.85 7.75 -1.76
CA ASP A 72 -11.09 9.01 -1.06
C ASP A 72 -11.65 10.01 -2.07
N GLU A 73 -12.98 10.13 -2.12
CA GLU A 73 -13.69 10.94 -3.11
C GLU A 73 -13.24 12.40 -3.11
N ALA A 74 -13.01 12.98 -1.93
CA ALA A 74 -12.59 14.37 -1.78
C ALA A 74 -11.17 14.60 -2.34
N ARG A 75 -10.24 13.66 -2.11
CA ARG A 75 -8.89 13.72 -2.71
C ARG A 75 -8.93 13.46 -4.21
N TYR A 76 -9.80 12.58 -4.67
CA TYR A 76 -9.92 12.25 -6.09
C TYR A 76 -10.38 13.47 -6.89
N GLN A 77 -11.38 14.22 -6.40
CA GLN A 77 -11.83 15.44 -7.08
C GLN A 77 -10.74 16.50 -7.18
N LYS A 78 -9.84 16.60 -6.19
CA LYS A 78 -8.71 17.55 -6.25
C LYS A 78 -7.58 17.12 -7.19
N VAL A 79 -7.34 15.81 -7.29
CA VAL A 79 -6.20 15.26 -8.06
C VAL A 79 -6.60 14.90 -9.49
N LEU A 80 -7.86 14.52 -9.74
CA LEU A 80 -8.36 14.10 -11.05
C LEU A 80 -9.25 15.14 -11.73
N GLY A 81 -9.82 16.08 -10.99
CA GLY A 81 -10.52 17.25 -11.53
C GLY A 81 -9.54 18.28 -12.10
#